data_AF-A0AA88H140-F1
#
_entry.id   AF-A0AA88H140-F1
#
_cell.length_a   1.000
_cell.length_b   1.000
_cell.length_c   1.000
_cell.angle_alpha   90.00
_cell.angle_beta   90.00
_cell.angle_gamma   90.00
#
_symmetry.space_group_name_H-M   'P 1'
#
loop_
_entity.id
_entity.type
_entity.pdbx_description
1 polymer ?
#
loop_
_entity_poly.entity_id
_entity_poly.type
_entity_poly.pdbx_seq_one_letter_code
_entity_poly.pdbx_strand_id
1 'polypeptide(L)'
;AFQRHPSTSTAIEYKRSSAKVKRTCLQAKREAWEKFMTNIDHQTAVSKIHQYVSKMNGKRMKLDDRKYEIKHQGQLITSDFLKADIFANTFMKKPLDTVLPNPSVCVLPSVAQHKKSLMLPFSLSELQTAIERCNLNSAPGYDEIHIKWLIETSDIF
;
A
#
# COMPACT_ATOMS: atom_id res chain seq x y z
N ALA A 1 -15.80 -3.65 10.97
CA ALA A 1 -16.26 -3.83 9.58
C ALA A 1 -16.40 -2.45 8.93
N PHE A 2 -15.88 -2.24 7.72
CA PHE A 2 -16.05 -0.98 7.00
C PHE A 2 -17.51 -0.89 6.51
N GLN A 3 -18.25 0.10 6.98
CA GLN A 3 -19.61 0.37 6.47
C GLN A 3 -19.52 1.13 5.15
N ARG A 4 -20.35 0.72 4.18
CA ARG A 4 -20.38 1.25 2.81
C ARG A 4 -20.79 2.73 2.76
N HIS A 5 -21.60 3.16 3.72
CA HIS A 5 -21.98 4.55 3.94
C HIS A 5 -21.47 5.00 5.31
N PRO A 6 -20.36 5.75 5.38
CA PRO A 6 -19.88 6.28 6.65
C PRO A 6 -20.91 7.28 7.19
N SER A 7 -21.42 7.04 8.39
CA SER A 7 -22.21 8.05 9.12
C SER A 7 -21.34 9.27 9.43
N THR A 8 -21.95 10.44 9.60
CA THR A 8 -21.24 11.68 9.97
C THR A 8 -20.35 11.48 11.21
N SER A 9 -20.83 10.69 12.18
CA SER A 9 -20.08 10.29 13.37
C SER A 9 -18.80 9.52 13.02
N THR A 10 -18.88 8.49 12.16
CA THR A 10 -17.70 7.72 11.73
C THR A 10 -16.70 8.56 10.94
N ALA A 11 -17.16 9.50 10.12
CA ALA A 11 -16.29 10.43 9.39
C ALA A 11 -15.53 11.38 10.35
N ILE A 12 -16.20 11.87 11.39
CA ILE A 12 -15.57 12.68 12.45
C ILE A 12 -14.52 11.86 13.19
N GLU A 13 -14.84 10.63 13.57
CA GLU A 13 -13.92 9.74 14.29
C GLU A 13 -12.69 9.39 13.45
N TYR A 14 -12.87 9.11 12.16
CA TYR A 14 -11.77 8.91 11.23
C TYR A 14 -10.87 10.15 11.13
N LYS A 15 -11.45 11.35 10.99
CA LYS A 15 -10.68 12.59 10.94
C LYS A 15 -9.89 12.82 12.23
N ARG A 16 -10.51 12.57 13.40
CA ARG A 16 -9.83 12.65 14.71
C ARG A 16 -8.68 11.66 14.81
N SER A 17 -8.91 10.41 14.41
CA SER A 17 -7.89 9.35 14.43
C SER A 17 -6.75 9.65 13.46
N SER A 18 -7.06 10.11 12.25
CA SER A 18 -6.08 10.55 11.26
C SER A 18 -5.24 11.73 11.78
N ALA A 19 -5.87 12.73 12.42
CA ALA A 19 -5.16 13.84 13.04
C ALA A 19 -4.23 13.37 14.16
N LYS A 20 -4.67 12.41 15.00
CA LYS A 20 -3.84 11.81 16.04
C LYS A 20 -2.61 11.12 15.45
N VAL A 21 -2.79 10.29 14.42
CA VAL A 21 -1.67 9.61 13.73
C VAL A 21 -0.70 10.64 13.13
N LYS A 22 -1.20 11.65 12.42
CA LYS A 22 -0.37 12.73 11.85
C LYS A 22 0.45 13.43 12.94
N ARG A 23 -0.18 13.79 14.06
CA ARG A 23 0.48 14.43 15.20
C ARG A 23 1.58 13.54 15.76
N THR A 24 1.29 12.26 16.01
CA THR A 24 2.26 11.31 16.53
C THR A 24 3.45 11.13 15.57
N CYS A 25 3.20 10.99 14.26
CA CYS A 25 4.28 10.89 13.28
C CYS A 25 5.15 12.15 13.23
N LEU A 26 4.55 13.35 13.28
CA LEU A 26 5.29 14.61 13.29
C LEU A 26 6.13 14.77 14.56
N GLN A 27 5.57 14.40 15.70
CA GLN A 27 6.28 14.42 16.98
C GLN A 27 7.48 13.46 16.96
N ALA A 28 7.28 12.21 16.55
CA ALA A 28 8.35 11.23 16.45
C ALA A 28 9.46 11.67 15.47
N LYS A 29 9.10 12.30 14.34
CA LYS A 29 10.08 12.87 13.41
C LYS A 29 10.91 13.99 14.04
N ARG A 30 10.26 14.88 14.81
CA ARG A 30 10.95 15.97 15.52
C ARG A 30 11.93 15.43 16.55
N GLU A 31 11.47 14.52 17.41
CA GLU A 31 12.31 13.88 18.44
C GLU A 31 13.51 13.14 17.82
N ALA A 32 13.27 12.41 16.72
CA ALA A 32 14.34 11.73 16.00
C ALA A 32 15.32 12.70 15.33
N TRP A 33 14.87 13.87 14.86
CA TRP A 33 15.72 14.89 14.28
C TRP A 33 16.55 15.61 15.35
N GLU A 34 15.94 16.00 16.46
CA GLU A 34 16.65 16.60 17.61
C GLU A 34 17.75 15.67 18.11
N LYS A 35 17.42 14.39 18.33
CA LYS A 35 18.40 13.36 18.73
C LYS A 35 19.51 13.14 17.70
N PHE A 36 19.21 13.30 16.41
CA PHE A 36 20.24 13.24 15.38
C PHE A 36 21.16 14.45 15.46
N MET A 37 20.61 15.65 15.54
CA MET A 37 21.36 16.90 15.64
C MET A 37 22.27 16.95 16.87
N THR A 38 21.84 16.42 18.03
CA THR A 38 22.70 16.34 19.22
C THR A 38 23.91 15.42 19.05
N ASN A 39 23.86 14.50 18.08
CA ASN A 39 24.93 13.55 17.78
C ASN A 39 25.75 13.94 16.55
N ILE A 40 25.43 15.06 15.87
CA ILE A 40 26.22 15.55 14.75
C ILE A 40 27.47 16.24 15.30
N ASP A 41 28.62 15.80 14.80
CA ASP A 41 29.91 16.44 15.03
C ASP A 41 30.56 16.90 13.71
N HIS A 42 31.63 17.69 13.78
CA HIS A 42 32.42 18.19 12.64
C HIS A 42 32.96 17.08 11.71
N GLN A 43 33.06 15.85 12.21
CA GLN A 43 33.48 14.67 11.44
C GLN A 43 32.33 13.99 10.69
N THR A 44 31.09 14.44 10.88
CA THR A 44 29.92 13.83 10.24
C THR A 44 29.91 14.15 8.76
N ALA A 45 30.09 13.14 7.92
CA ALA A 45 30.01 13.31 6.48
C ALA A 45 28.65 13.89 6.05
N VAL A 46 28.67 14.89 5.19
CA VAL A 46 27.48 15.56 4.62
C VAL A 46 26.52 14.54 3.98
N SER A 47 27.05 13.48 3.37
CA SER A 47 26.26 12.38 2.81
C SER A 47 25.38 11.67 3.85
N LYS A 48 25.86 11.47 5.08
CA LYS A 48 25.07 10.85 6.17
C LYS A 48 23.90 11.74 6.56
N ILE A 49 24.09 13.06 6.60
CA ILE A 49 23.03 14.05 6.90
C ILE A 49 21.94 13.98 5.82
N HIS A 50 22.33 14.03 4.54
CA HIS A 50 21.38 13.92 3.43
C HIS A 50 20.62 12.58 3.40
N GLN A 51 21.30 11.48 3.70
CA GLN A 51 20.67 10.17 3.83
C GLN A 51 19.65 10.15 4.97
N TYR A 52 19.97 10.73 6.12
CA TYR A 52 19.06 10.79 7.26
C TYR A 52 17.80 11.62 6.95
N VAL A 53 17.97 12.80 6.36
CA VAL A 53 16.85 13.64 5.91
C VAL A 53 15.98 12.92 4.88
N SER A 54 16.61 12.21 3.93
CA SER A 54 15.89 11.43 2.92
C SER A 54 15.06 10.30 3.54
N LYS A 55 15.62 9.58 4.53
CA LYS A 55 14.91 8.54 5.30
C LYS A 55 13.70 9.10 6.04
N MET A 56 13.85 10.24 6.73
CA MET A 56 12.75 10.90 7.46
C MET A 56 11.61 11.37 6.53
N ASN A 57 11.96 11.76 5.30
CA ASN A 57 10.98 12.16 4.28
C ASN A 57 10.33 10.98 3.56
N GLY A 58 10.63 9.74 3.95
CA GLY A 58 10.05 8.55 3.35
C GLY A 58 10.53 8.30 1.91
N LYS A 59 11.60 8.97 1.47
CA LYS A 59 12.28 8.61 0.22
C LYS A 59 12.89 7.23 0.46
N ARG A 60 12.28 6.22 -0.17
CA ARG A 60 12.57 4.80 0.04
C ARG A 60 14.06 4.55 -0.11
N MET A 61 14.63 3.80 0.84
CA MET A 61 15.90 3.10 0.60
C MET A 61 15.76 2.23 -0.64
N LYS A 62 16.87 1.99 -1.34
CA LYS A 62 16.91 1.05 -2.47
C LYS A 62 16.27 -0.27 -2.02
N LEU A 63 15.57 -0.95 -2.93
CA LEU A 63 14.80 -2.16 -2.61
C LEU A 63 15.68 -3.23 -1.90
N ASP A 64 16.97 -3.25 -2.20
CA ASP A 64 17.99 -4.11 -1.59
C ASP A 64 18.15 -3.97 -0.07
N ASP A 65 17.88 -2.80 0.51
CA ASP A 65 18.05 -2.59 1.96
C ASP A 65 16.86 -3.12 2.78
N ARG A 66 15.80 -3.63 2.12
CA ARG A 66 14.65 -4.22 2.81
C ARG A 66 14.92 -5.68 3.12
N LYS A 67 15.70 -5.92 4.17
CA LYS A 67 15.74 -7.24 4.80
C LYS A 67 14.42 -7.47 5.54
N TYR A 68 13.44 -8.03 4.83
CA TYR A 68 12.20 -8.47 5.46
C TYR A 68 12.53 -9.59 6.46
N GLU A 69 12.04 -9.42 7.67
CA GLU A 69 12.17 -10.41 8.74
C GLU A 69 11.09 -11.47 8.56
N ILE A 70 11.47 -12.74 8.55
CA ILE A 70 10.52 -13.84 8.43
C ILE A 70 10.27 -14.39 9.83
N LYS A 71 9.00 -14.51 10.23
CA LYS A 71 8.63 -15.27 11.44
C LYS A 71 8.36 -16.71 11.05
N HIS A 72 9.16 -17.64 11.58
CA HIS A 72 8.96 -19.07 11.38
C HIS A 72 8.95 -19.76 12.75
N GLN A 73 7.87 -20.48 13.06
CA GLN A 73 7.69 -21.20 14.34
C GLN A 73 7.91 -20.33 15.60
N GLY A 74 7.44 -19.08 15.55
CA GLY A 74 7.56 -18.13 16.67
C GLY A 74 8.93 -17.46 16.80
N GLN A 75 9.93 -17.85 16.01
CA GLN A 75 11.24 -17.21 15.97
C GLN A 75 11.34 -16.20 14.83
N LEU A 76 12.03 -15.08 15.09
CA LEU A 76 12.30 -14.03 14.12
C LEU A 76 13.61 -14.32 13.40
N ILE A 77 13.55 -14.43 12.07
CA ILE A 77 14.69 -14.82 11.24
C ILE A 77 15.11 -13.65 10.36
N THR A 78 16.30 -13.14 10.65
CA THR A 78 16.94 -12.01 9.99
C THR A 78 18.02 -12.42 9.00
N SER A 79 18.66 -13.59 9.20
CA SER A 79 19.73 -14.12 8.34
C SER A 79 19.21 -14.64 7.00
N ASP A 80 19.81 -14.18 5.90
CA ASP A 80 19.37 -14.52 4.54
C ASP A 80 19.62 -16.00 4.20
N PHE A 81 20.67 -16.60 4.74
CA PHE A 81 20.94 -18.04 4.61
C PHE A 81 19.84 -18.90 5.23
N LEU A 82 19.42 -18.56 6.47
CA LEU A 82 18.36 -19.29 7.16
C LEU A 82 17.01 -19.12 6.48
N LYS A 83 16.74 -17.94 5.90
CA LYS A 83 15.53 -17.72 5.10
C LYS A 83 15.50 -18.64 3.88
N ALA A 84 16.62 -18.74 3.16
CA ALA A 84 16.74 -19.60 1.98
C ALA A 84 16.56 -21.08 2.34
N ASP A 85 17.16 -21.53 3.45
CA ASP A 85 17.06 -22.91 3.89
C ASP A 85 15.65 -23.27 4.36
N ILE A 86 14.97 -22.39 5.12
CA ILE A 86 13.58 -22.59 5.50
C ILE A 86 12.67 -22.62 4.28
N PHE A 87 12.93 -21.76 3.30
CA PHE A 87 12.19 -21.77 2.05
C PHE A 87 12.34 -23.12 1.33
N ALA A 88 13.57 -23.59 1.12
CA ALA A 88 13.85 -24.88 0.48
C ALA A 88 13.15 -26.04 1.22
N ASN A 89 13.28 -26.08 2.56
CA ASN A 89 12.66 -27.10 3.38
C ASN A 89 11.12 -27.06 3.37
N THR A 90 10.52 -25.87 3.23
CA THR A 90 9.06 -25.72 3.12
C THR A 90 8.56 -26.26 1.78
N PHE A 91 9.31 -26.04 0.70
CA PHE A 91 8.99 -26.57 -0.63
C PHE A 91 9.15 -28.08 -0.70
N MET A 92 10.21 -28.64 -0.10
CA MET A 92 10.43 -30.10 -0.07
C MET A 92 9.32 -30.86 0.66
N LYS A 93 8.69 -30.25 1.67
CA LYS A 93 7.64 -30.88 2.49
C LYS A 93 6.25 -30.85 1.85
N LYS A 94 6.03 -30.04 0.81
CA LYS A 94 4.74 -30.01 0.10
C LYS A 94 4.84 -30.87 -1.16
N PRO A 95 4.07 -31.97 -1.29
CA PRO A 95 3.99 -32.68 -2.56
C PRO A 95 3.43 -31.74 -3.63
N LEU A 96 4.07 -31.76 -4.80
CA LEU A 96 3.73 -30.97 -5.97
C LEU A 96 2.48 -31.53 -6.67
N ASP A 97 1.38 -31.71 -5.93
CA ASP A 97 0.13 -32.27 -6.49
C ASP A 97 -0.84 -31.20 -7.01
N THR A 98 -0.36 -29.98 -7.19
CA THR A 98 -1.10 -28.95 -7.92
C THR A 98 -0.26 -28.44 -9.07
N VAL A 99 -0.67 -28.83 -10.27
CA VAL A 99 -0.39 -28.20 -11.56
C VAL A 99 -0.05 -26.73 -11.35
N LEU A 100 1.20 -26.35 -11.58
CA LEU A 100 1.61 -24.95 -11.62
C LEU A 100 0.70 -24.27 -12.67
N PRO A 101 -0.21 -23.36 -12.28
CA PRO A 101 -0.79 -22.48 -13.28
C PRO A 101 0.38 -21.61 -13.78
N ASN A 102 0.50 -21.50 -15.10
CA ASN A 102 1.49 -20.71 -15.84
C ASN A 102 2.13 -19.56 -15.01
N PRO A 103 3.45 -19.34 -15.10
CA PRO A 103 4.19 -18.31 -14.34
C PRO A 103 3.75 -16.85 -14.61
N SER A 104 2.66 -16.63 -15.33
CA SER A 104 2.09 -15.33 -15.63
C SER A 104 1.00 -14.87 -14.64
N VAL A 105 0.62 -15.67 -13.63
CA VAL A 105 -0.46 -15.28 -12.70
C VAL A 105 -0.03 -15.35 -11.24
N CYS A 106 0.48 -14.22 -10.75
CA CYS A 106 0.66 -13.97 -9.32
C CYS A 106 -0.72 -13.79 -8.67
N VAL A 107 -1.40 -14.89 -8.33
CA VAL A 107 -2.67 -14.82 -7.58
C VAL A 107 -2.34 -14.56 -6.10
N LEU A 108 -2.47 -13.31 -5.68
CA LEU A 108 -2.42 -12.92 -4.28
C LEU A 108 -3.47 -13.72 -3.46
N PRO A 109 -3.13 -14.31 -2.30
CA PRO A 109 -4.05 -15.15 -1.53
C PRO A 109 -5.25 -14.43 -0.87
N SER A 110 -5.53 -13.17 -1.19
CA SER A 110 -6.51 -12.34 -0.47
C SER A 110 -7.88 -12.21 -1.14
N VAL A 111 -8.14 -12.85 -2.28
CA VAL A 111 -9.35 -12.56 -3.09
C VAL A 111 -10.55 -13.48 -2.75
N ALA A 112 -10.33 -14.60 -2.07
CA ALA A 112 -11.39 -15.60 -1.87
C ALA A 112 -12.49 -15.17 -0.87
N GLN A 113 -12.18 -14.36 0.14
CA GLN A 113 -13.16 -13.99 1.18
C GLN A 113 -14.00 -12.74 0.87
N HIS A 114 -13.65 -11.96 -0.16
CA HIS A 114 -14.38 -10.74 -0.54
C HIS A 114 -15.16 -10.86 -1.84
N LYS A 115 -15.07 -12.00 -2.54
CA LYS A 115 -15.65 -12.18 -3.88
C LYS A 115 -17.17 -11.96 -3.93
N LYS A 116 -17.93 -12.36 -2.90
CA LYS A 116 -19.40 -12.21 -2.91
C LYS A 116 -19.88 -10.76 -2.81
N SER A 117 -19.11 -9.84 -2.21
CA SER A 117 -19.55 -8.46 -1.98
C SER A 117 -19.30 -7.52 -3.17
N LEU A 118 -18.43 -7.92 -4.10
CA LEU A 118 -18.01 -7.10 -5.26
C LEU A 118 -18.75 -7.47 -6.56
N MET A 119 -19.60 -8.49 -6.55
CA MET A 119 -20.38 -8.93 -7.72
C MET A 119 -21.86 -8.56 -7.64
N LEU A 120 -22.19 -7.48 -6.91
CA LEU A 120 -23.54 -6.94 -6.93
C LEU A 120 -23.71 -6.02 -8.14
N PRO A 121 -24.86 -6.03 -8.83
CA PRO A 121 -25.15 -5.01 -9.83
C PRO A 121 -25.10 -3.63 -9.17
N PHE A 122 -24.50 -2.65 -9.86
CA PHE A 122 -24.47 -1.27 -9.39
C PHE A 122 -25.80 -0.57 -9.70
N SER A 123 -26.19 0.41 -8.90
CA SER A 123 -27.38 1.23 -9.18
C SER A 123 -27.08 2.34 -10.19
N LEU A 124 -28.12 2.84 -10.87
CA LEU A 124 -28.00 3.99 -11.77
C LEU A 124 -27.45 5.22 -11.03
N SER A 125 -27.86 5.43 -9.78
CA SER A 125 -27.34 6.52 -8.93
C SER A 125 -25.85 6.36 -8.59
N GLU A 126 -25.37 5.13 -8.40
CA GLU A 126 -23.93 4.85 -8.21
C GLU A 126 -23.14 5.18 -9.49
N LEU A 127 -23.69 4.85 -10.66
CA LEU A 127 -23.09 5.19 -11.96
C LEU A 127 -23.01 6.71 -12.18
N GLN A 128 -24.11 7.43 -11.97
CA GLN A 128 -24.15 8.90 -12.10
C GLN A 128 -23.13 9.56 -11.17
N THR A 129 -23.10 9.14 -9.90
CA THR A 129 -22.13 9.66 -8.92
C THR A 129 -20.69 9.36 -9.32
N ALA A 130 -20.43 8.22 -9.96
CA ALA A 130 -19.09 7.87 -10.43
C ALA A 130 -18.66 8.77 -11.60
N ILE A 131 -19.55 9.02 -12.56
CA ILE A 131 -19.32 9.90 -13.72
C ILE A 131 -19.05 11.34 -13.25
N GLU A 132 -19.83 11.88 -12.32
CA GLU A 132 -19.65 13.24 -11.77
C GLU A 132 -18.29 13.43 -11.08
N ARG A 133 -17.69 12.35 -10.57
CA ARG A 133 -16.38 12.40 -9.90
C ARG A 133 -15.20 12.26 -10.84
N CYS A 134 -15.44 11.96 -12.12
CA CYS A 134 -14.38 11.81 -13.09
C CYS A 134 -13.74 13.16 -13.41
N ASN A 135 -12.41 13.17 -13.53
CA ASN A 135 -11.69 14.37 -13.92
C ASN A 135 -11.73 14.54 -15.44
N LEU A 136 -12.50 15.53 -15.92
CA LEU A 136 -12.63 15.85 -17.35
C LEU A 136 -11.30 16.21 -18.03
N ASN A 137 -10.29 16.61 -17.27
CA ASN A 137 -8.99 17.02 -17.80
C ASN A 137 -7.94 15.90 -17.74
N SER A 138 -8.33 14.66 -17.41
CA SER A 138 -7.40 13.53 -17.45
C SER A 138 -7.10 13.12 -18.88
N ALA A 139 -5.85 12.82 -19.18
CA ALA A 139 -5.46 12.24 -20.46
C ALA A 139 -6.21 10.91 -20.71
N PRO A 140 -6.52 10.58 -21.97
CA PRO A 140 -7.17 9.32 -22.31
C PRO A 140 -6.27 8.12 -21.98
N GLY A 141 -6.91 6.96 -21.79
CA GLY A 141 -6.22 5.70 -21.55
C GLY A 141 -5.58 5.12 -22.81
N TYR A 142 -5.10 3.88 -22.71
CA TYR A 142 -4.52 3.14 -23.84
C TYR A 142 -5.53 2.88 -24.98
N ASP A 143 -6.82 2.84 -24.65
CA ASP A 143 -7.92 2.73 -25.61
C ASP A 143 -8.24 4.04 -26.34
N GLU A 144 -7.56 5.14 -26.00
CA GLU A 144 -7.75 6.49 -26.53
C GLU A 144 -9.17 7.05 -26.32
N ILE A 145 -9.97 6.44 -25.45
CA ILE A 145 -11.32 6.91 -25.14
C ILE A 145 -11.24 7.95 -24.04
N HIS A 146 -11.57 9.20 -24.39
CA HIS A 146 -11.61 10.29 -23.42
C HIS A 146 -12.89 10.24 -22.59
N ILE A 147 -12.81 10.57 -21.29
CA ILE A 147 -13.96 10.52 -20.37
C ILE A 147 -15.16 11.37 -20.82
N LYS A 148 -14.88 12.43 -21.59
CA LYS A 148 -15.90 13.31 -22.18
C LYS A 148 -16.88 12.55 -23.08
N TRP A 149 -16.40 11.53 -23.81
CA TRP A 149 -17.26 10.69 -24.64
C TRP A 149 -18.30 9.94 -23.82
N LEU A 150 -17.90 9.37 -22.68
CA LEU A 150 -18.81 8.63 -21.79
C LEU A 150 -19.94 9.53 -21.28
N ILE A 151 -19.65 10.79 -20.97
CA ILE A 151 -20.64 11.76 -20.50
C ILE A 151 -21.63 12.12 -21.61
N GLU A 152 -21.13 12.46 -22.80
CA GLU A 152 -21.99 12.80 -23.95
C GLU A 152 -22.90 11.62 -24.36
N THR A 153 -22.42 10.39 -24.24
CA THR A 153 -23.24 9.20 -24.51
C THR A 153 -24.17 8.81 -23.36
N SER A 154 -23.94 9.31 -22.14
CA SER A 154 -24.78 9.00 -20.99
C SER A 154 -26.13 9.73 -21.03
N ASP A 155 -26.23 10.83 -21.76
CA ASP A 155 -27.50 11.56 -22.00
C ASP A 155 -28.42 10.84 -23.01
N ILE A 156 -27.95 9.72 -23.61
CA ILE A 156 -28.69 8.94 -24.62
C ILE A 156 -29.51 7.80 -23.96
N PHE A 157 -29.26 7.47 -22.69
CA PHE A 157 -29.92 6.40 -21.93
C PHE A 157 -30.85 6.97 -20.85
#